data_AF-A0A497YQ05-F1
#
_entry.id   AF-A0A497YQ05-F1
#
_cell.length_a   1.000
_cell.length_b   1.000
_cell.length_c   1.000
_cell.angle_alpha   90.00
_cell.angle_beta   90.00
_cell.angle_gamma   90.00
#
_symmetry.space_group_name_H-M   'P 1'
#
loop_
_entity.id
_entity.type
_entity.pdbx_description
1 polymer ?
#
loop_
_entity_poly.entity_id
_entity_poly.type
_entity_poly.pdbx_seq_one_letter_code
_entity_poly.pdbx_strand_id
1 'polypeptide(L)'
;MAVLLTGCAKKADWHQKMVLYFDTPDGPMTASSVIRVDFTGAIEWLGSMDGNHTDLTGEAVVADLGGRYLFALIEENAGPLIWLTMLREFDDVAGFKASTRKIKRQTEPLDVPRDLWPRLVTFEDIDDSASIQLVNPVDLTESFGPGYNIRRVTIQVTKEPISNGKIETVLAWWNELTTPIGGPRRPYADPLYAIGKWDFVKEDKS
;
A
#
# COMPACT_ATOMS: atom_id res chain seq x y z
N MET A 1 26.48 2.80 -40.09
CA MET A 1 25.75 3.76 -39.24
C MET A 1 24.80 2.95 -38.37
N ALA A 2 25.06 2.86 -37.07
CA ALA A 2 24.14 2.25 -36.12
C ALA A 2 23.29 3.38 -35.53
N VAL A 3 21.98 3.33 -35.78
CA VAL A 3 21.01 4.21 -35.11
C VAL A 3 20.68 3.54 -33.78
N LEU A 4 21.26 4.04 -32.69
CA LEU A 4 20.81 3.72 -31.34
C LEU A 4 19.48 4.47 -31.13
N LEU A 5 18.37 3.74 -31.16
CA LEU A 5 17.06 4.26 -30.74
C LEU A 5 17.08 4.43 -29.22
N THR A 6 17.49 5.60 -28.74
CA THR A 6 17.19 6.04 -27.37
C THR A 6 15.71 6.44 -27.32
N GLY A 7 14.82 5.46 -27.24
CA GLY A 7 13.42 5.72 -26.91
C GLY A 7 13.35 6.31 -25.50
N CYS A 8 13.08 7.61 -25.37
CA CYS A 8 12.84 8.23 -24.07
C CYS A 8 11.66 7.53 -23.38
N ALA A 9 11.94 6.72 -22.35
CA ALA A 9 10.91 6.15 -21.49
C ALA A 9 10.08 7.30 -20.88
N LYS A 10 8.75 7.21 -20.99
CA LYS A 10 7.87 8.24 -20.40
C LYS A 10 7.77 8.00 -18.91
N LYS A 11 7.93 9.07 -18.14
CA LYS A 11 7.85 9.08 -16.68
C LYS A 11 6.61 9.82 -16.20
N ALA A 12 5.99 9.34 -15.13
CA ALA A 12 4.93 10.02 -14.43
C ALA A 12 4.97 9.68 -12.95
N ASP A 13 4.77 10.68 -12.11
CA ASP A 13 4.75 10.58 -10.66
C ASP A 13 3.47 11.17 -10.07
N TRP A 14 3.00 10.64 -8.94
CA TRP A 14 1.96 11.26 -8.14
C TRP A 14 2.03 10.79 -6.69
N HIS A 15 1.38 11.53 -5.79
CA HIS A 15 1.15 11.09 -4.42
C HIS A 15 -0.25 10.49 -4.33
N GLN A 16 -0.33 9.29 -3.79
CA GLN A 16 -1.55 8.53 -3.61
C GLN A 16 -1.82 8.37 -2.11
N LYS A 17 -2.95 8.92 -1.64
CA LYS A 17 -3.39 8.82 -0.26
C LYS A 17 -4.39 7.70 -0.09
N MET A 18 -4.08 6.75 0.78
CA MET A 18 -5.01 5.74 1.25
C MET A 18 -5.58 6.15 2.60
N VAL A 19 -6.89 5.98 2.79
CA VAL A 19 -7.56 6.20 4.07
C VAL A 19 -8.41 4.98 4.42
N LEU A 20 -8.17 4.39 5.59
CA LEU A 20 -8.99 3.36 6.19
C LEU A 20 -9.95 4.02 7.18
N TYR A 21 -11.23 3.67 7.09
CA TYR A 21 -12.28 4.14 7.97
C TYR A 21 -12.74 3.00 8.85
N PHE A 22 -12.67 3.21 10.16
CA PHE A 22 -13.01 2.23 11.17
C PHE A 22 -14.26 2.66 11.91
N ASP A 23 -15.07 1.67 12.27
CA ASP A 23 -15.97 1.78 13.41
C ASP A 23 -15.23 1.15 14.60
N THR A 24 -15.25 1.83 15.75
CA THR A 24 -14.63 1.35 17.00
C THR A 24 -15.61 1.54 18.16
N PRO A 25 -15.42 0.86 19.31
CA PRO A 25 -16.27 1.04 20.49
C PRO A 25 -16.37 2.49 20.98
N ASP A 26 -15.32 3.28 20.80
CA ASP A 26 -15.25 4.68 21.23
C ASP A 26 -15.71 5.69 20.15
N GLY A 27 -16.14 5.18 18.99
CA GLY A 27 -16.63 5.98 17.87
C GLY A 27 -15.87 5.74 16.56
N PRO A 28 -16.29 6.39 15.46
CA PRO A 28 -15.63 6.23 14.17
C PRO A 28 -14.22 6.84 14.20
N MET A 29 -13.27 6.16 13.58
CA MET A 29 -11.86 6.54 13.53
C MET A 29 -11.32 6.39 12.10
N THR A 30 -10.26 7.11 11.77
CA THR A 30 -9.59 6.99 10.46
C THR A 30 -8.08 6.90 10.63
N ALA A 31 -7.45 6.11 9.76
CA ALA A 31 -6.00 6.10 9.59
C ALA A 31 -5.65 6.28 8.12
N SER A 32 -4.54 6.95 7.82
CA SER A 32 -4.12 7.20 6.44
C SER A 32 -2.63 7.19 6.28
N SER A 33 -2.19 6.94 5.05
CA SER A 33 -0.81 7.13 4.60
C SER A 33 -0.81 7.67 3.17
N VAL A 34 0.24 8.40 2.82
CA VAL A 34 0.52 8.91 1.49
C VAL A 34 1.79 8.24 0.98
N ILE A 35 1.67 7.54 -0.14
CA ILE A 35 2.82 7.02 -0.89
C ILE A 35 3.01 7.83 -2.17
N ARG A 36 4.26 7.96 -2.63
CA ARG A 36 4.58 8.39 -3.98
C ARG A 36 4.65 7.17 -4.88
N VAL A 37 4.08 7.31 -6.07
CA VAL A 37 4.19 6.34 -7.15
C VAL A 37 5.02 6.98 -8.26
N ASP A 38 6.13 6.35 -8.64
CA ASP A 38 6.96 6.74 -9.78
C ASP A 38 6.87 5.67 -10.86
N PHE A 39 6.29 6.04 -12.00
CA PHE A 39 6.08 5.14 -13.12
C PHE A 39 7.02 5.48 -14.28
N THR A 40 7.72 4.47 -14.81
CA THR A 40 8.60 4.55 -16.00
C THR A 40 8.23 3.47 -17.03
N GLY A 41 8.11 3.83 -18.32
CA GLY A 41 7.98 2.84 -19.42
C GLY A 41 7.46 3.40 -20.75
N ALA A 42 7.32 2.58 -21.81
CA ALA A 42 6.88 2.96 -23.19
C ALA A 42 5.57 2.25 -23.61
N ILE A 43 4.39 2.87 -23.47
CA ILE A 43 3.34 3.36 -24.38
C ILE A 43 2.76 2.37 -25.36
N GLU A 44 3.49 1.38 -25.84
CA GLU A 44 2.99 0.57 -26.94
C GLU A 44 2.98 -0.92 -26.59
N TRP A 45 1.75 -1.37 -26.32
CA TRP A 45 1.20 -2.72 -26.52
C TRP A 45 1.51 -3.82 -25.48
N LEU A 46 0.44 -4.56 -25.14
CA LEU A 46 0.47 -5.81 -24.36
C LEU A 46 1.36 -6.83 -25.07
N GLY A 47 2.56 -7.11 -24.54
CA GLY A 47 3.33 -8.27 -25.00
C GLY A 47 4.85 -8.23 -24.86
N SER A 48 5.46 -7.11 -24.48
CA SER A 48 6.93 -7.02 -24.39
C SER A 48 7.42 -6.99 -22.94
N MET A 49 8.27 -7.95 -22.58
CA MET A 49 8.82 -8.19 -21.24
C MET A 49 9.94 -7.21 -20.81
N ASP A 50 10.05 -6.00 -21.37
CA ASP A 50 11.16 -5.09 -21.03
C ASP A 50 10.70 -3.65 -20.79
N GLY A 51 11.03 -3.12 -19.60
CA GLY A 51 11.17 -1.68 -19.35
C GLY A 51 10.02 -0.93 -18.65
N ASN A 52 8.94 -1.60 -18.22
CA ASN A 52 7.95 -0.98 -17.34
C ASN A 52 8.37 -1.15 -15.87
N HIS A 53 8.49 -0.04 -15.13
CA HIS A 53 8.85 -0.05 -13.72
C HIS A 53 7.94 0.89 -12.95
N THR A 54 7.47 0.41 -11.78
CA THR A 54 6.77 1.23 -10.81
C THR A 54 7.57 1.17 -9.51
N ASP A 55 8.12 2.31 -9.12
CA ASP A 55 8.69 2.49 -7.79
C ASP A 55 7.65 3.12 -6.89
N LEU A 56 7.72 2.74 -5.62
CA LEU A 56 6.86 3.26 -4.56
C LEU A 56 7.78 3.84 -3.51
N THR A 57 7.37 4.96 -2.91
CA THR A 57 8.08 5.57 -1.78
C THR A 57 7.07 5.99 -0.72
N GLY A 58 7.31 5.63 0.54
CA GLY A 58 6.43 5.95 1.67
C GLY A 58 6.27 4.77 2.62
N GLU A 59 5.34 4.87 3.55
CA GLU A 59 5.11 3.85 4.58
C GLU A 59 3.66 3.34 4.63
N ALA A 60 3.46 2.18 5.22
CA ALA A 60 2.18 1.54 5.42
C ALA A 60 1.23 2.43 6.25
N VAL A 61 -0.07 2.25 6.07
CA VAL A 61 -1.04 2.91 6.96
C VAL A 61 -0.90 2.29 8.35
N VAL A 62 -0.74 3.11 9.38
CA VAL A 62 -0.74 2.67 10.79
C VAL A 62 -1.98 3.20 11.48
N ALA A 63 -2.84 2.30 11.95
CA ALA A 63 -4.01 2.61 12.77
C ALA A 63 -3.76 2.17 14.22
N ASP A 64 -3.91 3.09 15.17
CA ASP A 64 -3.97 2.78 16.60
C ASP A 64 -5.44 2.53 16.96
N LEU A 65 -5.75 1.29 17.33
CA LEU A 65 -7.08 0.81 17.67
C LEU A 65 -7.16 0.47 19.17
N GLY A 66 -6.81 1.45 20.00
CA GLY A 66 -6.87 1.34 21.46
C GLY A 66 -5.65 0.67 22.07
N GLY A 67 -4.45 1.03 21.60
CA GLY A 67 -3.17 0.47 22.05
C GLY A 67 -2.75 -0.80 21.30
N ARG A 68 -3.58 -1.30 20.39
CA ARG A 68 -3.21 -2.32 19.40
C ARG A 68 -3.15 -1.70 18.02
N TYR A 69 -2.15 -2.07 17.25
CA TYR A 69 -1.89 -1.46 15.95
C TYR A 69 -2.32 -2.36 14.79
N LEU A 70 -2.98 -1.77 13.81
CA LEU A 70 -3.24 -2.38 12.51
C LEU A 70 -2.41 -1.68 11.44
N PHE A 71 -1.75 -2.47 10.60
CA PHE A 71 -0.92 -2.01 9.51
C PHE A 71 -1.53 -2.43 8.18
N ALA A 72 -1.76 -1.48 7.27
CA ALA A 72 -2.14 -1.76 5.90
C ALA A 72 -0.90 -1.67 5.00
N LEU A 73 -0.42 -2.82 4.54
CA LEU A 73 0.89 -2.96 3.89
C LEU A 73 0.93 -2.33 2.49
N ILE A 74 2.13 -1.94 2.06
CA ILE A 74 2.41 -1.47 0.70
C ILE A 74 2.77 -2.65 -0.20
N GLU A 75 1.76 -3.23 -0.82
CA GLU A 75 1.90 -4.36 -1.75
C GLU A 75 2.27 -3.91 -3.18
N GLU A 76 2.66 -4.86 -4.05
CA GLU A 76 3.03 -4.57 -5.45
C GLU A 76 1.89 -3.89 -6.24
N ASN A 77 0.64 -4.22 -5.92
CA ASN A 77 -0.55 -3.61 -6.54
C ASN A 77 -0.85 -2.19 -6.03
N ALA A 78 -0.13 -1.67 -5.02
CA ALA A 78 -0.35 -0.33 -4.49
C ALA A 78 -0.08 0.76 -5.54
N GLY A 79 0.87 0.53 -6.46
CA GLY A 79 1.15 1.43 -7.58
C GLY A 79 -0.02 1.61 -8.56
N PRO A 80 -0.57 0.52 -9.14
CA PRO A 80 -1.74 0.61 -10.01
C PRO A 80 -3.08 0.76 -9.26
N LEU A 81 -3.12 0.86 -7.93
CA LEU A 81 -4.36 0.76 -7.15
C LEU A 81 -5.42 1.79 -7.54
N ILE A 82 -5.06 3.09 -7.63
CA ILE A 82 -6.02 4.13 -8.02
C ILE A 82 -6.59 3.88 -9.41
N TRP A 83 -5.77 3.36 -10.31
CA TRP A 83 -6.19 3.00 -11.66
C TRP A 83 -7.14 1.81 -11.70
N LEU A 84 -6.80 0.74 -10.97
CA LEU A 84 -7.67 -0.43 -10.83
C LEU A 84 -9.02 -0.04 -10.22
N THR A 85 -9.01 0.87 -9.26
CA THR A 85 -10.23 1.43 -8.65
C THR A 85 -11.05 2.21 -9.68
N MET A 86 -10.41 3.11 -10.44
CA MET A 86 -11.08 3.85 -11.52
C MET A 86 -11.69 2.92 -12.58
N LEU A 87 -11.00 1.83 -12.96
CA LEU A 87 -11.52 0.84 -13.92
C LEU A 87 -12.77 0.12 -13.45
N ARG A 88 -12.98 0.02 -12.13
CA ARG A 88 -14.17 -0.61 -11.55
C ARG A 88 -15.32 0.38 -11.41
N GLU A 89 -15.01 1.65 -11.17
CA GLU A 89 -16.00 2.71 -10.97
C GLU A 89 -16.49 3.32 -12.30
N PHE A 90 -15.63 3.37 -13.31
CA PHE A 90 -15.89 4.08 -14.57
C PHE A 90 -15.78 3.17 -15.80
N ASP A 91 -16.78 3.21 -16.67
CA ASP A 91 -16.84 2.38 -17.89
C ASP A 91 -15.82 2.78 -18.98
N ASP A 92 -15.23 4.00 -18.91
CA ASP A 92 -14.28 4.52 -19.90
C ASP A 92 -12.98 5.07 -19.28
N VAL A 93 -12.17 4.13 -18.82
CA VAL A 93 -10.77 4.41 -18.53
C VAL A 93 -9.92 3.67 -19.55
N ALA A 94 -9.43 4.41 -20.56
CA ALA A 94 -8.40 3.96 -21.47
C ALA A 94 -7.16 3.50 -20.67
N GLY A 95 -6.54 2.37 -21.01
CA GLY A 95 -5.50 1.69 -20.22
C GLY A 95 -4.51 2.60 -19.46
N PHE A 96 -4.02 2.18 -18.29
CA PHE A 96 -3.21 2.95 -17.30
C PHE A 96 -2.32 4.05 -17.89
N LYS A 97 -1.61 3.67 -18.96
CA LYS A 97 -0.76 4.50 -19.81
C LYS A 97 -1.40 5.77 -20.39
N ALA A 98 -2.58 5.64 -21.02
CA ALA A 98 -3.33 6.72 -21.66
C ALA A 98 -3.98 7.66 -20.62
N SER A 99 -4.01 7.23 -19.36
CA SER A 99 -4.81 7.83 -18.29
C SER A 99 -3.99 8.43 -17.14
N THR A 100 -2.66 8.58 -17.25
CA THR A 100 -1.86 9.25 -16.19
C THR A 100 -2.36 10.66 -15.88
N ARG A 101 -2.85 11.40 -16.89
CA ARG A 101 -3.52 12.71 -16.68
C ARG A 101 -4.84 12.57 -15.92
N LYS A 102 -5.64 11.53 -16.22
CA LYS A 102 -6.91 11.26 -15.50
C LYS A 102 -6.59 10.90 -14.04
N ILE A 103 -5.62 10.02 -13.81
CA ILE A 103 -5.13 9.65 -12.47
C ILE A 103 -4.68 10.89 -11.70
N LYS A 104 -3.76 11.70 -12.25
CA LYS A 104 -3.28 12.93 -11.59
C LYS A 104 -4.38 13.95 -11.26
N ARG A 105 -5.58 13.81 -11.85
CA ARG A 105 -6.76 14.65 -11.60
C ARG A 105 -7.79 13.99 -10.69
N GLN A 106 -7.61 12.72 -10.32
CA GLN A 106 -8.49 12.00 -9.40
C GLN A 106 -8.19 12.43 -7.96
N THR A 107 -8.55 13.66 -7.62
CA THR A 107 -8.37 14.22 -6.27
C THR A 107 -9.48 13.80 -5.33
N GLU A 108 -10.63 13.37 -5.86
CA GLU A 108 -11.74 12.90 -5.03
C GLU A 108 -11.53 11.46 -4.57
N PRO A 109 -11.83 11.14 -3.29
CA PRO A 109 -11.74 9.78 -2.78
C PRO A 109 -12.61 8.82 -3.56
N LEU A 110 -12.00 7.75 -4.07
CA LEU A 110 -12.70 6.59 -4.61
C LEU A 110 -12.72 5.48 -3.57
N ASP A 111 -13.86 4.81 -3.40
CA ASP A 111 -13.96 3.62 -2.56
C ASP A 111 -13.22 2.46 -3.25
N VAL A 112 -12.26 1.87 -2.55
CA VAL A 112 -11.47 0.74 -3.05
C VAL A 112 -12.32 -0.52 -2.95
N PRO A 113 -12.52 -1.28 -4.04
CA PRO A 113 -13.17 -2.58 -4.02
C PRO A 113 -12.52 -3.54 -3.01
N ARG A 114 -13.33 -4.34 -2.31
CA ARG A 114 -12.86 -5.21 -1.22
C ARG A 114 -11.79 -6.22 -1.64
N ASP A 115 -11.83 -6.71 -2.88
CA ASP A 115 -10.83 -7.62 -3.46
C ASP A 115 -9.48 -6.95 -3.73
N LEU A 116 -9.44 -5.62 -3.71
CA LEU A 116 -8.24 -4.79 -3.88
C LEU A 116 -7.75 -4.16 -2.56
N TRP A 117 -8.38 -4.49 -1.43
CA TRP A 117 -7.89 -4.00 -0.14
C TRP A 117 -6.49 -4.54 0.14
N PRO A 118 -5.61 -3.72 0.73
CA PRO A 118 -4.27 -4.15 1.06
C PRO A 118 -4.32 -5.25 2.12
N ARG A 119 -3.29 -6.07 2.14
CA ARG A 119 -3.04 -7.00 3.24
C ARG A 119 -2.91 -6.23 4.55
N LEU A 120 -3.69 -6.67 5.52
CA LEU A 120 -3.73 -6.10 6.85
C LEU A 120 -3.02 -7.03 7.81
N VAL A 121 -2.17 -6.46 8.66
CA VAL A 121 -1.45 -7.20 9.69
C VAL A 121 -1.50 -6.46 11.02
N THR A 122 -1.28 -7.21 12.08
CA THR A 122 -1.09 -6.71 13.44
C THR A 122 0.07 -7.47 14.08
N PHE A 123 0.47 -7.05 15.29
CA PHE A 123 1.42 -7.76 16.12
C PHE A 123 0.70 -8.09 17.42
N GLU A 124 0.73 -9.37 17.83
CA GLU A 124 0.18 -9.77 19.12
C GLU A 124 0.96 -9.10 20.26
N ASP A 125 2.28 -9.02 20.11
CA ASP A 125 3.19 -8.22 20.93
C ASP A 125 3.94 -7.23 20.03
N ILE A 126 3.65 -5.94 20.18
CA ILE A 126 4.23 -4.88 19.36
C ILE A 126 5.76 -4.78 19.50
N ASP A 127 6.31 -5.28 20.61
CA ASP A 127 7.75 -5.29 20.87
C ASP A 127 8.44 -6.56 20.34
N ASP A 128 7.68 -7.53 19.82
CA ASP A 128 8.19 -8.74 19.17
C ASP A 128 7.82 -8.79 17.68
N SER A 129 8.82 -8.55 16.82
CA SER A 129 8.65 -8.65 15.36
C SER A 129 8.19 -10.03 14.85
N ALA A 130 8.36 -11.10 15.64
CA ALA A 130 7.93 -12.46 15.28
C ALA A 130 6.43 -12.69 15.51
N SER A 131 5.78 -11.85 16.33
CA SER A 131 4.38 -11.94 16.74
C SER A 131 3.38 -11.45 15.68
N ILE A 132 3.86 -11.17 14.46
CA ILE A 132 3.02 -10.69 13.36
C ILE A 132 1.91 -11.70 13.02
N GLN A 133 0.71 -11.17 12.82
CA GLN A 133 -0.49 -11.91 12.48
C GLN A 133 -1.24 -11.21 11.33
N LEU A 134 -1.92 -12.01 10.50
CA LEU A 134 -2.85 -11.48 9.50
C LEU A 134 -4.14 -11.04 10.18
N VAL A 135 -4.68 -9.93 9.69
CA VAL A 135 -6.00 -9.45 10.10
C VAL A 135 -6.99 -9.75 8.99
N ASN A 136 -8.12 -10.36 9.34
CA ASN A 136 -9.22 -10.54 8.42
C ASN A 136 -9.95 -9.19 8.21
N PRO A 137 -9.94 -8.59 7.01
CA PRO A 137 -10.59 -7.29 6.77
C PRO A 137 -12.12 -7.31 6.88
N VAL A 138 -12.74 -8.49 6.89
CA VAL A 138 -14.19 -8.66 7.01
C VAL A 138 -14.62 -8.81 8.48
N ASP A 139 -13.72 -9.27 9.34
CA ASP A 139 -13.98 -9.45 10.76
C ASP A 139 -12.72 -9.15 11.58
N LEU A 140 -12.72 -7.97 12.21
CA LEU A 140 -11.63 -7.54 13.07
C LEU A 140 -11.78 -8.08 14.51
N THR A 141 -12.88 -8.78 14.81
CA THR A 141 -13.20 -9.21 16.18
C THR A 141 -12.13 -10.12 16.77
N GLU A 142 -11.56 -11.00 15.94
CA GLU A 142 -10.51 -11.93 16.37
C GLU A 142 -9.25 -11.20 16.84
N SER A 143 -8.84 -10.13 16.14
CA SER A 143 -7.61 -9.39 16.44
C SER A 143 -7.82 -8.22 17.42
N PHE A 144 -8.96 -7.53 17.35
CA PHE A 144 -9.21 -6.28 18.07
C PHE A 144 -10.41 -6.33 19.03
N GLY A 145 -11.17 -7.41 19.04
CA GLY A 145 -12.35 -7.57 19.88
C GLY A 145 -13.63 -6.97 19.28
N PRO A 146 -14.77 -7.13 19.96
CA PRO A 146 -16.07 -6.71 19.44
C PRO A 146 -16.16 -5.19 19.25
N GLY A 147 -16.87 -4.77 18.20
CA GLY A 147 -17.11 -3.35 17.89
C GLY A 147 -16.06 -2.70 16.99
N TYR A 148 -15.00 -3.43 16.61
CA TYR A 148 -14.05 -3.00 15.59
C TYR A 148 -14.45 -3.52 14.20
N ASN A 149 -14.48 -2.65 13.22
CA ASN A 149 -14.76 -3.00 11.82
C ASN A 149 -14.11 -2.00 10.86
N ILE A 150 -13.75 -2.45 9.65
CA ILE A 150 -13.37 -1.57 8.55
C ILE A 150 -14.61 -1.28 7.71
N ARG A 151 -15.08 -0.03 7.80
CA ARG A 151 -16.26 0.44 7.09
C ARG A 151 -15.97 0.63 5.60
N ARG A 152 -14.84 1.25 5.29
CA ARG A 152 -14.40 1.49 3.90
C ARG A 152 -12.90 1.78 3.83
N VAL A 153 -12.34 1.58 2.65
CA VAL A 153 -10.99 2.01 2.28
C VAL A 153 -11.13 2.93 1.08
N THR A 154 -10.47 4.09 1.09
CA THR A 154 -10.48 5.01 -0.04
C THR A 154 -9.09 5.31 -0.56
N ILE A 155 -9.03 5.67 -1.84
CA ILE A 155 -7.82 6.07 -2.52
C ILE A 155 -8.04 7.37 -3.31
N GLN A 156 -7.05 8.27 -3.30
CA GLN A 156 -7.08 9.51 -4.08
C GLN A 156 -5.68 10.01 -4.41
N VAL A 157 -5.55 10.87 -5.43
CA VAL A 157 -4.35 11.70 -5.60
C VAL A 157 -4.41 12.89 -4.65
N THR A 158 -3.28 13.17 -4.01
CA THR A 158 -3.14 14.29 -3.06
C THR A 158 -1.89 15.12 -3.37
N LYS A 159 -1.79 16.28 -2.72
CA LYS A 159 -0.56 17.09 -2.64
C LYS A 159 0.10 17.00 -1.25
N GLU A 160 -0.50 16.25 -0.33
CA GLU A 160 0.08 16.00 0.99
C GLU A 160 1.46 15.36 0.87
N PRO A 161 2.36 15.61 1.82
CA PRO A 161 3.70 15.02 1.82
C PRO A 161 3.62 13.50 1.95
N ILE A 162 4.65 12.81 1.45
CA ILE A 162 4.82 11.36 1.61
C ILE A 162 4.93 11.04 3.10
N SER A 163 4.19 10.04 3.55
CA SER A 163 4.22 9.57 4.94
C SER A 163 5.56 8.90 5.24
N ASN A 164 6.12 9.22 6.41
CA ASN A 164 7.39 8.70 6.89
C ASN A 164 7.46 8.80 8.42
N GLY A 165 8.27 7.93 9.03
CA GLY A 165 8.64 7.96 10.44
C GLY A 165 7.61 7.35 11.40
N LYS A 166 6.37 7.11 10.99
CA LYS A 166 5.37 6.51 11.89
C LYS A 166 5.67 5.04 12.18
N ILE A 167 6.16 4.30 11.19
CA ILE A 167 6.59 2.92 11.39
C ILE A 167 7.73 2.82 12.40
N GLU A 168 8.76 3.65 12.25
CA GLU A 168 9.91 3.71 13.15
C GLU A 168 9.52 4.11 14.57
N THR A 169 8.51 4.99 14.70
CA THR A 169 8.01 5.45 16.00
C THR A 169 7.22 4.35 16.72
N VAL A 170 6.42 3.57 15.99
CA VAL A 170 5.52 2.56 16.57
C VAL A 170 6.23 1.23 16.79
N LEU A 171 7.12 0.83 15.88
CA LEU A 171 7.87 -0.42 15.95
C LEU A 171 9.28 -0.10 16.47
N ALA A 172 9.48 -0.08 17.79
CA ALA A 172 10.73 0.34 18.41
C ALA A 172 11.96 -0.49 17.93
N TRP A 173 11.73 -1.76 17.58
CA TRP A 173 12.75 -2.66 17.06
C TRP A 173 13.09 -2.45 15.58
N TRP A 174 12.42 -1.54 14.86
CA TRP A 174 12.50 -1.40 13.41
C TRP A 174 13.94 -1.29 12.88
N ASN A 175 14.78 -0.50 13.54
CA ASN A 175 16.17 -0.26 13.16
C ASN A 175 17.17 -1.25 13.79
N GLU A 176 16.69 -2.13 14.66
CA GLU A 176 17.50 -3.10 15.42
C GLU A 176 17.11 -4.55 15.12
N LEU A 177 16.41 -4.78 14.00
CA LEU A 177 16.01 -6.12 13.57
C LEU A 177 17.21 -7.03 13.38
N THR A 178 17.30 -8.05 14.24
CA THR A 178 18.28 -9.14 14.14
C THR A 178 17.68 -10.40 13.52
N THR A 179 16.36 -10.49 13.45
CA THR A 179 15.60 -11.58 12.80
C THR A 179 14.60 -10.99 11.81
N PRO A 180 14.15 -11.76 10.79
CA PRO A 180 13.10 -11.30 9.88
C PRO A 180 11.78 -11.04 10.62
N ILE A 181 10.98 -10.12 10.10
CA ILE A 181 9.60 -9.93 10.56
C ILE A 181 8.84 -11.25 10.38
N GLY A 182 8.16 -11.70 11.43
CA GLY A 182 7.51 -13.01 11.48
C GLY A 182 8.42 -14.17 11.89
N GLY A 183 9.66 -13.89 12.32
CA GLY A 183 10.57 -14.85 12.91
C GLY A 183 11.40 -15.64 11.89
N PRO A 184 11.88 -16.84 12.26
CA PRO A 184 12.60 -17.73 11.35
C PRO A 184 11.79 -18.06 10.09
N ARG A 185 12.47 -18.53 9.05
CA ARG A 185 11.86 -18.83 7.74
C ARG A 185 10.58 -19.67 7.88
N ARG A 186 9.44 -19.05 7.58
CA ARG A 186 8.13 -19.69 7.56
C ARG A 186 8.04 -20.70 6.40
N PRO A 187 7.07 -21.64 6.41
CA PRO A 187 6.77 -22.47 5.24
C PRO A 187 6.32 -21.61 4.06
N TYR A 188 6.62 -22.02 2.82
CA TYR A 188 6.21 -21.27 1.62
C TYR A 188 4.69 -21.06 1.50
N ALA A 189 3.89 -21.98 2.05
CA ALA A 189 2.43 -21.88 2.06
C ALA A 189 1.89 -20.91 3.13
N ASP A 190 2.75 -20.41 4.02
CA ASP A 190 2.35 -19.41 5.02
C ASP A 190 2.10 -18.07 4.31
N PRO A 191 0.92 -17.45 4.45
CA PRO A 191 0.64 -16.13 3.85
C PRO A 191 1.53 -14.99 4.38
N LEU A 192 2.27 -15.22 5.48
CA LEU A 192 3.28 -14.32 6.04
C LEU A 192 4.72 -14.66 5.57
N TYR A 193 4.91 -15.68 4.72
CA TYR A 193 6.23 -16.21 4.33
C TYR A 193 7.24 -15.17 3.82
N ALA A 194 6.76 -14.16 3.11
CA ALA A 194 7.59 -13.17 2.42
C ALA A 194 7.39 -11.74 2.94
N ILE A 195 6.86 -11.58 4.16
CA ILE A 195 6.75 -10.24 4.75
C ILE A 195 8.14 -9.76 5.18
N GLY A 196 8.45 -8.51 4.82
CA GLY A 196 9.67 -7.84 5.26
C GLY A 196 9.49 -6.35 5.45
N LYS A 197 10.59 -5.66 5.78
CA LYS A 197 10.57 -4.19 5.97
C LYS A 197 10.00 -3.48 4.73
N TRP A 198 10.25 -4.00 3.54
CA TRP A 198 9.76 -3.44 2.28
C TRP A 198 8.23 -3.43 2.14
N ASP A 199 7.48 -4.19 2.93
CA ASP A 199 6.01 -4.15 2.92
C ASP A 199 5.45 -3.06 3.85
N PHE A 200 6.25 -2.61 4.81
CA PHE A 200 5.89 -1.53 5.73
C PHE A 200 6.47 -0.19 5.30
N VAL A 201 7.67 -0.16 4.71
CA VAL A 201 8.32 1.07 4.23
C VAL A 201 8.94 0.77 2.87
N LYS A 202 8.60 1.59 1.87
CA LYS A 202 9.29 1.65 0.59
C LYS A 202 10.17 2.90 0.58
N GLU A 203 11.48 2.69 0.51
CA GLU A 203 12.46 3.77 0.43
C GLU A 203 12.64 4.23 -1.02
N ASP A 204 12.99 5.50 -1.20
CA ASP A 204 13.34 6.02 -2.52
C ASP A 204 14.63 5.34 -3.01
N LYS A 205 14.57 4.70 -4.17
CA LYS A 205 15.75 4.12 -4.82
C LYS A 205 16.44 5.23 -5.63
N SER A 206 17.18 6.09 -4.93
CA SER A 206 18.02 7.12 -5.57
C SER A 206 19.16 6.53 -6.38
#